data_AF-A0A165MTJ6-F1
#
_entry.id   AF-A0A165MTJ6-F1
#
_cell.length_a   1.000
_cell.length_b   1.000
_cell.length_c   1.000
_cell.angle_alpha   90.00
_cell.angle_beta   90.00
_cell.angle_gamma   90.00
#
_symmetry.space_group_name_H-M   'P 1'
#
loop_
_entity.id
_entity.type
_entity.pdbx_description
1 polymer ?
#
loop_
_entity_poly.entity_id
_entity_poly.type
_entity_poly.pdbx_seq_one_letter_code
_entity_poly.pdbx_strand_id
1 'polypeptide(L)'
;MGRPCAVRRRSRARQSITPSKAWSPNTWKTRYLLNLKGLPYHMQWVEYPDIASLHKSFGLPPTYTRTIIAYTLLMIYDPRTKRVIADSIKIAAYLDDEYIETPAVFPKELRAFRAIFNQAFMGAIGRLTLSR
;
A
#
# COMPACT_ATOMS: atom_id res chain seq x y z
N MET A 1 8.14 11.60 -44.28
CA MET A 1 7.03 12.31 -43.60
C MET A 1 6.05 11.27 -43.06
N GLY A 2 6.31 10.75 -41.85
CA GLY A 2 5.52 9.69 -41.22
C GLY A 2 4.59 10.27 -40.16
N ARG A 3 3.29 9.98 -40.26
CA ARG A 3 2.24 10.46 -39.37
C ARG A 3 2.50 10.00 -37.92
N PRO A 4 2.36 10.85 -36.90
CA PRO A 4 2.44 10.41 -35.52
C PRO A 4 1.22 9.54 -35.16
N CYS A 5 1.49 8.33 -34.68
CA CYS A 5 0.53 7.42 -34.07
C CYS A 5 -0.26 8.15 -32.98
N ALA A 6 -1.55 8.37 -33.24
CA ALA A 6 -2.48 8.95 -32.28
C ALA A 6 -2.60 8.01 -31.06
N VAL A 7 -1.99 8.40 -29.95
CA VAL A 7 -2.25 7.80 -28.63
C VAL A 7 -3.71 8.08 -28.29
N ARG A 8 -4.55 7.09 -28.54
CA ARG A 8 -5.96 7.07 -28.19
C ARG A 8 -6.06 7.21 -26.67
N ARG A 9 -6.29 8.43 -26.16
CA ARG A 9 -6.64 8.70 -24.76
C ARG A 9 -7.90 7.90 -24.41
N ARG A 10 -7.73 6.68 -23.92
CA ARG A 10 -8.84 5.89 -23.38
C ARG A 10 -9.24 6.46 -22.02
N SER A 11 -10.55 6.71 -21.93
CA SER A 11 -11.39 6.89 -20.73
C SER A 11 -11.02 8.02 -19.78
N ARG A 12 -11.88 9.05 -19.77
CA ARG A 12 -12.12 9.89 -18.60
C ARG A 12 -12.30 8.97 -17.38
N ALA A 13 -11.34 8.98 -16.46
CA ALA A 13 -11.56 8.47 -15.12
C ALA A 13 -12.76 9.21 -14.52
N ARG A 14 -13.83 8.48 -14.20
CA ARG A 14 -15.00 9.01 -13.50
C ARG A 14 -14.51 9.56 -12.16
N GLN A 15 -14.50 10.89 -12.03
CA GLN A 15 -14.09 11.52 -10.77
C GLN A 15 -15.24 11.38 -9.77
N SER A 16 -14.94 10.88 -8.56
CA SER A 16 -15.91 10.80 -7.46
C SER A 16 -16.31 12.20 -6.98
N ILE A 17 -17.55 12.33 -6.53
CA ILE A 17 -18.20 13.58 -6.10
C ILE A 17 -17.69 14.07 -4.72
N THR A 18 -16.99 13.24 -3.96
CA THR A 18 -16.41 13.63 -2.67
C THR A 18 -15.01 14.25 -2.82
N PRO A 19 -14.67 15.31 -2.03
CA PRO A 19 -13.37 15.98 -2.10
C PRO A 19 -12.19 15.05 -1.78
N SER A 20 -12.43 13.96 -1.05
CA SER A 20 -11.46 12.89 -0.82
C SER A 20 -11.90 11.62 -1.54
N LYS A 21 -11.02 11.12 -2.42
CA LYS A 21 -11.12 9.82 -3.10
C LYS A 21 -10.66 8.65 -2.22
N ALA A 22 -10.08 8.94 -1.05
CA ALA A 22 -9.40 7.98 -0.18
C ALA A 22 -10.32 7.45 0.90
N TRP A 23 -10.61 6.15 0.88
CA TRP A 23 -11.48 5.50 1.86
C TRP A 23 -10.87 4.22 2.46
N SER A 24 -9.95 3.56 1.75
CA SER A 24 -9.42 2.27 2.20
C SER A 24 -8.55 2.42 3.45
N PRO A 25 -8.88 1.74 4.57
CA PRO A 25 -8.14 1.88 5.83
C PRO A 25 -6.68 1.44 5.70
N ASN A 26 -6.40 0.47 4.82
CA ASN A 26 -5.02 0.04 4.55
C ASN A 26 -4.22 1.16 3.87
N THR A 27 -4.80 1.83 2.85
CA THR A 27 -4.16 2.98 2.18
C THR A 27 -3.91 4.16 3.12
N TRP A 28 -4.82 4.39 4.06
CA TRP A 28 -4.70 5.48 5.02
C TRP A 28 -3.50 5.33 5.96
N LYS A 29 -3.14 4.10 6.37
CA LYS A 29 -1.97 3.87 7.24
C LYS A 29 -0.69 4.41 6.60
N THR A 30 -0.44 4.06 5.34
CA THR A 30 0.76 4.54 4.61
C THR A 30 0.66 6.02 4.28
N ARG A 31 -0.53 6.54 3.96
CA ARG A 31 -0.71 7.98 3.75
C ARG A 31 -0.35 8.79 4.99
N TYR A 32 -0.85 8.39 6.16
CA TYR A 32 -0.52 9.03 7.42
C TYR A 32 0.98 8.94 7.72
N LEU A 33 1.58 7.77 7.50
CA LEU A 33 3.01 7.59 7.66
C LEU A 33 3.84 8.55 6.78
N LEU A 34 3.51 8.66 5.49
CA LEU A 34 4.19 9.57 4.58
C LEU A 34 4.00 11.03 4.98
N ASN A 35 2.79 11.41 5.40
CA ASN A 35 2.49 12.76 5.89
C ASN A 35 3.27 13.09 7.18
N LEU A 36 3.32 12.17 8.15
CA LEU A 36 4.05 12.35 9.41
C LEU A 36 5.55 12.50 9.18
N LYS A 37 6.09 11.80 8.18
CA LYS A 37 7.49 11.92 7.76
C LYS A 37 7.75 13.15 6.89
N GLY A 38 6.72 13.87 6.45
CA GLY A 38 6.87 15.01 5.55
C GLY A 38 7.41 14.65 4.16
N LEU A 39 7.30 13.38 3.74
CA LEU A 39 7.83 12.94 2.46
C LEU A 39 6.87 13.33 1.32
N PRO A 40 7.37 13.93 0.23
CA PRO A 40 6.53 14.21 -0.94
C PRO A 40 6.18 12.89 -1.65
N TYR A 41 4.90 12.69 -1.97
CA TYR A 41 4.44 11.52 -2.71
C TYR A 41 3.37 11.87 -3.74
N HIS A 42 3.32 11.07 -4.80
CA HIS A 42 2.25 11.11 -5.79
C HIS A 42 1.33 9.89 -5.62
N MET A 43 0.02 10.11 -5.78
CA MET A 43 -0.98 9.06 -5.64
C MET A 43 -1.54 8.65 -6.98
N GLN A 44 -1.42 7.36 -7.27
CA GLN A 44 -2.08 6.74 -8.40
C GLN A 44 -3.35 6.05 -7.93
N TRP A 45 -4.49 6.43 -8.51
CA TRP A 45 -5.76 5.76 -8.28
C TRP A 45 -5.83 4.52 -9.16
N VAL A 46 -6.12 3.38 -8.54
CA VAL A 46 -6.19 2.07 -9.19
C VAL A 46 -7.49 1.41 -8.76
N GLU A 47 -8.24 0.91 -9.74
CA GLU A 47 -9.48 0.21 -9.50
C GLU A 47 -9.21 -1.21 -8.98
N TYR A 48 -10.15 -1.77 -8.21
CA TYR A 48 -10.02 -3.10 -7.62
C TYR A 48 -9.60 -4.23 -8.57
N PRO A 49 -10.18 -4.37 -9.79
CA PRO A 49 -9.77 -5.44 -10.71
C PRO A 49 -8.32 -5.32 -11.19
N ASP A 50 -7.76 -4.11 -11.21
CA ASP A 50 -6.41 -3.84 -11.74
C ASP A 50 -5.30 -3.99 -10.69
N ILE A 51 -5.65 -4.25 -9.43
CA ILE A 51 -4.66 -4.39 -8.34
C ILE A 51 -3.75 -5.60 -8.60
N ALA A 52 -4.33 -6.72 -9.02
CA ALA A 52 -3.60 -7.97 -9.20
C ALA A 52 -2.62 -7.92 -10.37
N SER A 53 -3.04 -7.31 -11.49
CA SER A 53 -2.18 -7.10 -12.66
C SER A 53 -1.02 -6.16 -12.32
N LEU A 54 -1.30 -5.10 -11.55
CA LEU A 54 -0.28 -4.16 -11.10
C LEU A 54 0.77 -4.83 -10.21
N HIS A 55 0.37 -5.62 -9.21
CA HIS A 55 1.35 -6.35 -8.38
C HIS A 55 2.23 -7.29 -9.19
N LYS A 56 1.64 -8.01 -10.15
CA LYS A 56 2.37 -8.91 -11.06
C LYS A 56 3.36 -8.15 -11.94
N SER A 57 2.99 -6.97 -12.45
CA SER A 57 3.90 -6.15 -13.28
C SER A 57 5.15 -5.69 -12.54
N PHE A 58 5.05 -5.52 -11.21
CA PHE A 58 6.17 -5.17 -10.35
C PHE A 58 6.88 -6.40 -9.73
N GLY A 59 6.49 -7.62 -10.11
CA GLY A 59 7.08 -8.85 -9.60
C GLY A 59 6.82 -9.10 -8.12
N LEU A 60 5.78 -8.50 -7.54
CA LEU A 60 5.47 -8.64 -6.13
C LEU A 60 4.72 -9.94 -5.83
N PRO A 61 5.07 -10.66 -4.75
CA PRO A 61 4.30 -11.80 -4.28
C PRO A 61 2.92 -11.34 -3.76
N PRO A 62 1.93 -12.24 -3.73
CA PRO A 62 0.66 -11.95 -3.07
C PRO A 62 0.88 -11.61 -1.59
N THR A 63 0.20 -10.58 -1.11
CA THR A 63 0.27 -10.13 0.29
C THR A 63 -0.29 -11.19 1.24
N TYR A 64 -1.30 -11.94 0.78
CA TYR A 64 -1.94 -13.01 1.53
C TYR A 64 -2.07 -14.26 0.67
N THR A 65 -1.56 -15.39 1.16
CA THR A 65 -1.50 -16.64 0.40
C THR A 65 -2.78 -17.48 0.50
N ARG A 66 -3.69 -17.17 1.43
CA ARG A 66 -4.82 -18.04 1.81
C ARG A 66 -6.17 -17.32 1.86
N THR A 67 -6.31 -16.21 1.12
CA THR A 67 -7.53 -15.38 1.11
C THR A 67 -8.04 -15.16 -0.31
N ILE A 68 -9.35 -14.93 -0.44
CA ILE A 68 -10.03 -14.58 -1.70
C ILE A 68 -9.47 -13.31 -2.36
N ILE A 69 -8.89 -12.42 -1.55
CA ILE A 69 -8.21 -11.20 -2.01
C ILE A 69 -6.73 -11.35 -1.65
N ALA A 70 -5.94 -11.83 -2.60
CA ALA A 70 -4.50 -12.10 -2.43
C ALA A 70 -3.63 -10.84 -2.58
N TYR A 71 -4.12 -9.84 -3.31
CA TYR A 71 -3.41 -8.59 -3.59
C TYR A 71 -4.09 -7.41 -2.92
N THR A 72 -3.32 -6.58 -2.22
CA THR A 72 -3.85 -5.43 -1.46
C THR A 72 -3.30 -4.11 -1.97
N LEU A 73 -4.13 -3.07 -1.92
CA LEU A 73 -3.83 -1.70 -2.38
C LEU A 73 -2.87 -0.95 -1.44
N LEU A 74 -1.72 -1.53 -1.14
CA LEU A 74 -0.73 -0.84 -0.33
C LEU A 74 0.67 -1.11 -0.81
N MET A 75 1.02 -0.39 -1.88
CA MET A 75 2.29 -0.46 -2.54
C MET A 75 2.86 0.95 -2.70
N ILE A 76 4.14 1.11 -2.40
CA ILE A 76 4.90 2.31 -2.76
C ILE A 76 5.99 1.93 -3.74
N TYR A 77 6.28 2.86 -4.65
CA TYR A 77 7.48 2.83 -5.46
C TYR A 77 8.36 4.01 -5.05
N ASP A 78 9.56 3.71 -4.59
CA ASP A 78 10.54 4.73 -4.28
C ASP A 78 11.45 4.93 -5.51
N PRO A 79 11.40 6.10 -6.19
CA PRO A 79 12.24 6.36 -7.35
C PRO A 79 13.72 6.50 -6.98
N ARG A 80 14.07 6.83 -5.72
CA ARG A 80 15.45 6.98 -5.26
C ARG A 80 16.17 5.64 -5.21
N THR A 81 15.53 4.65 -4.60
CA THR A 81 16.09 3.29 -4.44
C THR A 81 15.64 2.33 -5.54
N LYS A 82 14.69 2.74 -6.39
CA LYS A 82 14.01 1.93 -7.41
C LYS A 82 13.35 0.68 -6.82
N ARG A 83 12.93 0.74 -5.56
CA ARG A 83 12.29 -0.38 -4.86
C ARG A 83 10.78 -0.24 -4.87
N VAL A 84 10.12 -1.37 -5.08
CA VAL A 84 8.68 -1.50 -4.94
C VAL A 84 8.43 -2.31 -3.67
N ILE A 85 7.63 -1.77 -2.76
CA ILE A 85 7.34 -2.42 -1.49
C ILE A 85 5.84 -2.46 -1.30
N ALA A 86 5.34 -3.66 -1.02
CA ALA A 86 3.95 -3.88 -0.63
C ALA A 86 3.86 -4.27 0.85
N ASP A 87 2.71 -3.94 1.47
CA ASP A 87 2.38 -4.07 2.91
C ASP A 87 2.78 -2.85 3.77
N SER A 88 1.79 -2.34 4.52
CA SER A 88 1.90 -1.23 5.48
C SER A 88 3.07 -1.40 6.44
N ILE A 89 3.27 -2.61 6.96
CA ILE A 89 4.25 -2.86 8.02
C ILE A 89 5.67 -2.83 7.40
N LYS A 90 5.83 -3.45 6.24
CA LYS A 90 7.10 -3.45 5.49
C LYS A 90 7.45 -2.05 5.00
N ILE A 91 6.45 -1.29 4.55
CA ILE A 91 6.61 0.11 4.15
C ILE A 91 7.06 0.96 5.34
N ALA A 92 6.45 0.80 6.51
CA ALA A 92 6.85 1.51 7.73
C ALA A 92 8.31 1.23 8.11
N ALA A 93 8.68 -0.05 8.17
CA ALA A 93 10.05 -0.45 8.47
C ALA A 93 11.05 0.09 7.44
N TYR A 94 10.72 0.01 6.15
CA TYR A 94 11.58 0.55 5.08
C TYR A 94 11.76 2.07 5.20
N LEU A 95 10.68 2.82 5.41
CA LEU A 95 10.76 4.28 5.50
C LEU A 95 11.52 4.74 6.75
N ASP A 96 11.40 4.02 7.86
CA ASP A 96 12.20 4.30 9.06
C ASP A 96 13.69 3.96 8.88
N ASP A 97 14.00 2.90 8.13
CA ASP A 97 15.39 2.47 7.90
C ASP A 97 16.10 3.34 6.83
N GLU A 98 15.39 3.82 5.80
CA GLU A 98 15.95 4.58 4.67
C GLU A 98 15.95 6.10 4.90
N TYR A 99 14.94 6.63 5.62
CA TYR A 99 14.76 8.07 5.87
C TYR A 99 14.94 8.39 7.37
N ILE A 100 16.16 8.16 7.86
CA ILE A 100 16.55 8.34 9.28
C ILE A 100 16.42 9.80 9.74
N GLU A 101 16.45 10.76 8.81
CA GLU A 101 16.25 12.19 9.08
C GLU A 101 14.82 12.53 9.53
N THR A 102 13.86 11.64 9.28
CA THR A 102 12.46 11.83 9.65
C THR A 102 12.15 11.15 10.98
N PRO A 103 11.18 11.65 11.77
CA PRO A 103 10.78 11.01 13.02
C PRO A 103 10.48 9.52 12.81
N ALA A 104 11.08 8.68 13.65
CA ALA A 104 10.84 7.24 13.63
C ALA A 104 9.41 6.98 14.09
N VAL A 105 8.58 6.43 13.19
CA VAL A 105 7.20 6.05 13.52
C VAL A 105 7.17 4.63 14.10
N PHE A 106 8.15 3.81 13.72
CA PHE A 106 8.26 2.41 14.09
C PHE A 106 9.69 2.07 14.54
N PRO A 107 10.04 2.32 15.83
CA PRO A 107 11.34 1.95 16.37
C PRO A 107 11.56 0.43 16.27
N LYS A 108 12.82 0.03 16.07
CA LYS A 108 13.20 -1.35 15.72
C LYS A 108 12.81 -2.34 16.82
N GLU A 109 12.89 -1.90 18.07
CA GLU A 109 12.59 -2.66 19.28
C GLU A 109 11.10 -3.05 19.36
N LEU A 110 10.21 -2.21 18.83
CA LEU A 110 8.76 -2.45 18.86
C LEU A 110 8.25 -3.32 17.70
N ARG A 111 9.11 -3.67 16.72
CA ARG A 111 8.71 -4.50 15.56
C ARG A 111 8.25 -5.89 16.00
N ALA A 112 8.95 -6.50 16.97
CA ALA A 112 8.57 -7.80 17.53
C ALA A 112 7.23 -7.74 18.26
N PHE A 113 7.05 -6.73 19.13
CA PHE A 113 5.79 -6.52 19.85
C PHE A 113 4.61 -6.32 18.89
N ARG A 114 4.82 -5.53 17.83
CA ARG A 114 3.80 -5.32 16.78
C ARG A 114 3.42 -6.61 16.07
N ALA A 115 4.38 -7.46 15.74
CA ALA A 115 4.11 -8.74 15.10
C ALA A 115 3.26 -9.65 16.01
N ILE A 116 3.64 -9.74 17.29
CA ILE A 116 2.89 -10.50 18.30
C ILE A 116 1.48 -9.94 18.49
N PHE A 117 1.35 -8.62 18.62
CA PHE A 117 0.06 -7.95 18.74
C PHE A 117 -0.83 -8.24 17.52
N ASN A 118 -0.31 -8.11 16.30
CA ASN A 118 -1.06 -8.37 15.08
C ASN A 118 -1.52 -9.83 14.99
N GLN A 119 -0.66 -10.77 15.39
CA GLN A 119 -0.99 -12.20 15.46
C GLN A 119 -2.10 -12.47 16.48
N ALA A 120 -1.97 -11.92 17.70
CA ALA A 120 -2.96 -12.07 18.76
C ALA A 120 -4.32 -11.44 18.37
N PHE A 121 -4.29 -10.25 17.78
CA PHE A 121 -5.47 -9.52 17.34
C PHE A 121 -6.23 -10.26 16.24
N MET A 122 -5.54 -10.68 15.17
CA MET A 122 -6.17 -11.45 14.08
C MET A 122 -6.67 -12.81 14.58
N GLY A 123 -5.95 -13.45 15.50
CA GLY A 123 -6.41 -14.68 16.14
C GLY A 123 -7.67 -14.48 16.98
N ALA A 124 -7.79 -13.37 17.71
CA ALA A 124 -8.99 -13.02 18.47
C ALA A 124 -10.18 -12.76 17.55
N ILE A 125 -10.00 -11.99 16.47
CA ILE A 125 -11.05 -11.75 15.47
C ILE A 125 -11.49 -13.07 14.83
N GLY A 126 -10.55 -13.91 14.41
CA GLY A 126 -10.86 -15.21 13.79
C GLY A 126 -11.73 -16.08 14.69
N ARG A 127 -11.40 -16.14 15.99
CA ARG A 127 -12.20 -16.85 17.00
C ARG A 127 -13.62 -16.29 17.13
N LEU A 128 -13.78 -14.97 17.11
CA LEU A 128 -15.10 -14.32 17.19
C LEU A 128 -15.94 -14.57 15.94
N THR A 129 -15.34 -14.65 14.76
CA THR A 129 -16.05 -14.84 13.49
C THR A 129 -16.40 -16.29 13.17
N LEU A 130 -15.67 -17.26 13.75
CA LEU A 130 -15.90 -18.71 13.55
C LEU A 130 -16.71 -19.37 14.69
N SER A 131 -17.09 -18.59 15.71
CA SER A 131 -17.89 -19.04 16.86
C SER A 131 -19.42 -18.93 16.62
N ARG A 132 -19.88 -18.84 15.38
CA ARG A 132 -21.29 -18.87 15.00
C ARG A 132 -21.61 -20.12 14.19
#